data_AF-A0AAX1U177-F1
#
_entry.id   AF-A0AAX1U177-F1
#
_cell.length_a   1.000
_cell.length_b   1.000
_cell.length_c   1.000
_cell.angle_alpha   90.00
_cell.angle_beta   90.00
_cell.angle_gamma   90.00
#
_symmetry.space_group_name_H-M   'P 1'
#
loop_
_entity.id
_entity.type
_entity.pdbx_description
1 polymer ?
#
loop_
_entity_poly.entity_id
_entity_poly.type
_entity_poly.pdbx_seq_one_letter_code
_entity_poly.pdbx_strand_id
1 'polypeptide(L)'
;EINGNTYLFTDKGIITTGWHSSDSNLYYFNKDGHMCKGSKTIDQRKYYFNTSNGELMSMTAPIPYYMQTDSRWANKKYGSGTMASTGCAQTCAAMAFSFLKNQTILPPDVASWGYKNGYYNGKVTGTIGSFWPAISKHYGIACQGNLTVDQAIDALRHGKLVVAGMNPPNFTFEGTTHEIIIYGIDENNMVSVYDPYFKSHNKKYSIKQIFKEKSTDKGDCTSGGPIFALG
;
A
#
# COMPACT_ATOMS: atom_id res chain seq x y z
N GLU A 1 -12.33 -32.29 7.05
CA GLU A 1 -11.22 -32.64 6.12
C GLU A 1 -11.57 -33.91 5.37
N ILE A 2 -11.07 -34.05 4.15
CA ILE A 2 -11.23 -35.26 3.33
C ILE A 2 -9.85 -35.58 2.73
N ASN A 3 -9.31 -36.77 3.02
CA ASN A 3 -7.98 -37.21 2.55
C ASN A 3 -6.84 -36.23 2.87
N GLY A 4 -6.87 -35.61 4.06
CA GLY A 4 -5.85 -34.64 4.50
C GLY A 4 -5.97 -33.25 3.89
N ASN A 5 -7.00 -33.00 3.06
CA ASN A 5 -7.31 -31.68 2.53
C ASN A 5 -8.47 -31.05 3.31
N THR A 6 -8.32 -29.76 3.63
CA THR A 6 -9.39 -28.95 4.20
C THR A 6 -10.22 -28.34 3.07
N TYR A 7 -11.55 -28.45 3.18
CA TYR A 7 -12.52 -27.92 2.23
C TYR A 7 -13.52 -27.04 2.98
N LEU A 8 -14.12 -26.10 2.27
CA LEU A 8 -15.27 -25.35 2.72
C LEU A 8 -16.45 -25.65 1.80
N PHE A 9 -17.63 -25.84 2.38
CA PHE A 9 -18.87 -26.08 1.65
C PHE A 9 -19.85 -24.95 1.94
N THR A 10 -20.59 -24.54 0.91
CA THR A 10 -21.76 -23.68 1.07
C THR A 10 -22.90 -24.45 1.74
N ASP A 11 -23.95 -23.75 2.18
CA ASP A 11 -25.16 -24.34 2.78
C ASP A 11 -25.88 -25.34 1.86
N LYS A 12 -25.59 -25.30 0.55
CA LYS A 12 -26.11 -26.24 -0.45
C LYS A 12 -25.20 -27.45 -0.69
N GLY A 13 -24.15 -27.62 0.12
CA GLY A 13 -23.17 -28.70 -0.03
C GLY A 13 -22.23 -28.55 -1.23
N ILE A 14 -22.14 -27.36 -1.82
CA ILE A 14 -21.24 -27.08 -2.95
C ILE A 14 -19.87 -26.64 -2.41
N ILE A 15 -18.79 -27.20 -2.94
CA ILE A 15 -17.40 -26.84 -2.59
C ILE A 15 -17.11 -25.38 -2.97
N THR A 16 -16.54 -24.63 -2.02
CA THR A 16 -16.05 -23.28 -2.23
C THR A 16 -14.68 -23.31 -2.91
N THR A 17 -14.50 -22.44 -3.90
CA THR A 17 -13.20 -22.17 -4.56
C THR A 17 -12.95 -20.66 -4.57
N GLY A 18 -11.68 -20.26 -4.69
CA GLY A 18 -11.25 -18.86 -4.67
C GLY A 18 -11.07 -18.29 -3.26
N TRP A 19 -11.10 -16.96 -3.18
CA TRP A 19 -10.92 -16.21 -1.94
C TRP A 19 -12.15 -16.32 -1.04
N HIS A 20 -11.93 -16.55 0.25
CA HIS A 20 -12.97 -16.61 1.26
C HIS A 20 -12.54 -15.88 2.53
N SER A 21 -13.37 -14.96 3.03
CA SER A 21 -13.14 -14.25 4.29
C SER A 21 -14.02 -14.83 5.41
N SER A 22 -13.42 -15.07 6.58
CA SER A 22 -14.12 -15.43 7.82
C SER A 22 -13.42 -14.77 9.01
N ASP A 23 -14.16 -14.10 9.89
CA ASP A 23 -13.66 -13.48 11.13
C ASP A 23 -12.40 -12.60 10.96
N SER A 24 -12.37 -11.77 9.91
CA SER A 24 -11.22 -10.91 9.53
C SER A 24 -9.97 -11.65 9.03
N ASN A 25 -10.08 -12.96 8.81
CA ASN A 25 -9.06 -13.80 8.20
C ASN A 25 -9.43 -14.13 6.76
N LEU A 26 -8.43 -14.18 5.89
CA LEU A 26 -8.61 -14.46 4.47
C LEU A 26 -8.01 -15.83 4.14
N TYR A 27 -8.74 -16.65 3.41
CA TYR A 27 -8.35 -17.99 2.99
C TYR A 27 -8.45 -18.08 1.47
N TYR A 28 -7.69 -19.00 0.87
CA TYR A 28 -7.83 -19.31 -0.55
C TYR A 28 -8.04 -20.80 -0.74
N PHE A 29 -9.13 -21.16 -1.42
CA PHE A 29 -9.42 -22.52 -1.85
C PHE A 29 -9.04 -22.66 -3.32
N ASN A 30 -8.17 -23.61 -3.65
CA ASN A 30 -7.72 -23.81 -5.03
C ASN A 30 -8.87 -24.30 -5.94
N LYS A 31 -8.58 -24.57 -7.23
CA LYS A 31 -9.60 -25.03 -8.20
C LYS A 31 -10.24 -26.37 -7.83
N ASP A 32 -9.57 -27.17 -7.02
CA ASP A 32 -10.07 -28.46 -6.51
C ASP A 32 -10.80 -28.31 -5.17
N GLY A 33 -10.89 -27.10 -4.62
CA GLY A 33 -11.49 -26.81 -3.32
C GLY A 33 -10.59 -27.07 -2.12
N HIS A 34 -9.30 -27.34 -2.32
CA HIS A 34 -8.34 -27.50 -1.24
C HIS A 34 -7.93 -26.13 -0.69
N MET A 35 -8.00 -25.98 0.63
CA MET A 35 -7.46 -24.81 1.31
C MET A 35 -5.94 -24.73 1.10
N CYS A 36 -5.48 -23.60 0.55
CA CYS A 36 -4.07 -23.31 0.37
C CYS A 36 -3.37 -23.12 1.72
N LYS A 37 -2.21 -23.76 1.86
CA LYS A 37 -1.28 -23.64 2.99
C LYS A 37 0.13 -23.36 2.46
N GLY A 38 0.96 -22.68 3.24
CA GLY A 38 2.33 -22.32 2.86
C GLY A 38 2.39 -21.31 1.72
N SER A 39 3.50 -21.28 0.99
CA SER A 39 3.69 -20.32 -0.11
C SER A 39 2.97 -20.76 -1.39
N LYS A 40 2.20 -19.85 -1.99
CA LYS A 40 1.48 -20.07 -3.26
C LYS A 40 1.60 -18.85 -4.16
N THR A 41 1.62 -19.05 -5.46
CA THR A 41 1.47 -17.96 -6.43
C THR A 41 0.08 -18.01 -7.02
N ILE A 42 -0.71 -16.94 -6.85
CA ILE A 42 -2.08 -16.81 -7.33
C ILE A 42 -2.13 -15.48 -8.08
N ASP A 43 -2.58 -15.49 -9.34
CA ASP A 43 -2.66 -14.29 -10.19
C ASP A 43 -1.38 -13.43 -10.17
N GLN A 44 -0.22 -14.09 -10.33
CA GLN A 44 1.13 -13.49 -10.36
C GLN A 44 1.57 -12.82 -9.03
N ARG A 45 0.77 -12.94 -7.97
CA ARG A 45 1.11 -12.49 -6.61
C ARG A 45 1.50 -13.69 -5.78
N LYS A 46 2.56 -13.55 -4.98
CA LYS A 46 2.99 -14.61 -4.06
C LYS A 46 2.27 -14.40 -2.74
N TYR A 47 1.55 -15.40 -2.26
CA TYR A 47 0.86 -15.42 -0.98
C TYR A 47 1.56 -16.41 -0.05
N TYR A 48 1.52 -16.12 1.24
CA TYR A 48 2.00 -16.98 2.30
C TYR A 48 0.84 -17.25 3.24
N PHE A 49 0.35 -18.49 3.22
CA PHE A 49 -0.70 -18.96 4.10
C PHE A 49 -0.09 -19.70 5.29
N ASN A 50 -0.67 -19.53 6.46
CA ASN A 50 -0.29 -20.23 7.68
C ASN A 50 -0.39 -21.74 7.44
N THR A 51 0.68 -22.44 7.75
CA THR A 51 0.82 -23.87 7.43
C THR A 51 -0.08 -24.77 8.27
N SER A 52 -0.58 -24.26 9.41
CA SER A 52 -1.46 -25.00 10.31
C SER A 52 -2.92 -24.81 9.90
N ASN A 53 -3.39 -23.56 9.87
CA ASN A 53 -4.81 -23.24 9.71
C ASN A 53 -5.19 -22.64 8.34
N GLY A 54 -4.24 -22.36 7.44
CA GLY A 54 -4.51 -21.86 6.09
C GLY A 54 -4.86 -20.38 6.00
N GLU A 55 -4.80 -19.64 7.11
CA GLU A 55 -5.02 -18.20 7.13
C GLU A 55 -3.95 -17.50 6.29
N LEU A 56 -4.35 -16.56 5.44
CA LEU A 56 -3.41 -15.73 4.72
C LEU A 56 -2.62 -14.90 5.73
N MET A 57 -1.31 -15.15 5.78
CA MET A 57 -0.40 -14.38 6.62
C MET A 57 0.03 -13.13 5.90
N SER A 58 0.58 -13.26 4.68
CA SER A 58 1.15 -12.15 3.92
C SER A 58 1.08 -12.37 2.41
N MET A 59 1.24 -11.29 1.63
CA MET A 59 1.45 -11.39 0.19
C MET A 59 2.62 -10.52 -0.26
N THR A 60 3.42 -11.02 -1.20
CA THR A 60 4.31 -10.22 -2.01
C THR A 60 3.54 -9.80 -3.26
N ALA A 61 3.09 -8.55 -3.24
CA ALA A 61 2.63 -7.88 -4.43
C ALA A 61 3.85 -7.55 -5.33
N PRO A 62 3.83 -7.82 -6.64
CA PRO A 62 4.84 -7.33 -7.59
C PRO A 62 4.64 -5.82 -7.81
N ILE A 63 4.64 -5.03 -6.73
CA ILE A 63 4.60 -3.58 -6.81
C ILE A 63 5.89 -3.15 -7.51
N PRO A 64 5.83 -2.46 -8.66
CA PRO A 64 7.05 -1.95 -9.27
C PRO A 64 7.70 -0.96 -8.31
N TYR A 65 9.02 -1.05 -8.17
CA TYR A 65 9.76 -0.13 -7.31
C TYR A 65 10.31 1.04 -8.13
N TYR A 66 9.91 2.26 -7.75
CA TYR A 66 10.37 3.51 -8.33
C TYR A 66 11.08 4.36 -7.27
N MET A 67 12.22 4.94 -7.65
CA MET A 67 12.94 5.92 -6.84
C MET A 67 12.55 7.32 -7.32
N GLN A 68 12.18 8.23 -6.42
CA GLN A 68 11.91 9.62 -6.80
C GLN A 68 13.18 10.34 -7.31
N THR A 69 14.35 9.81 -6.94
CA THR A 69 15.68 10.26 -7.34
C THR A 69 16.22 9.60 -8.61
N ASP A 70 15.43 8.76 -9.30
CA ASP A 70 15.83 8.15 -10.57
C ASP A 70 16.15 9.22 -11.63
N SER A 71 17.29 9.10 -12.31
CA SER A 71 17.81 10.10 -13.24
C SER A 71 16.86 10.42 -14.41
N ARG A 72 15.97 9.49 -14.77
CA ARG A 72 14.95 9.68 -15.82
C ARG A 72 13.95 10.80 -15.47
N TRP A 73 13.77 11.13 -14.19
CA TRP A 73 12.82 12.17 -13.77
C TRP A 73 13.26 13.05 -12.60
N ALA A 74 14.35 12.73 -11.90
CA ALA A 74 14.83 13.44 -10.71
C ALA A 74 14.83 14.97 -10.87
N ASN A 75 15.21 15.47 -12.05
CA ASN A 75 15.33 16.90 -12.34
C ASN A 75 14.04 17.58 -12.86
N LYS A 76 12.94 16.83 -13.06
CA LYS A 76 11.66 17.41 -13.50
C LYS A 76 11.07 18.25 -12.37
N LYS A 77 10.72 19.50 -12.68
CA LYS A 77 10.19 20.49 -11.72
C LYS A 77 8.67 20.45 -11.64
N TYR A 78 8.14 20.43 -10.42
CA TYR A 78 6.71 20.54 -10.11
C TYR A 78 6.54 21.41 -8.86
N GLY A 79 5.66 22.42 -8.93
CA GLY A 79 5.56 23.42 -7.87
C GLY A 79 6.91 24.14 -7.65
N SER A 80 7.33 24.26 -6.40
CA SER A 80 8.61 24.88 -6.02
C SER A 80 9.82 23.93 -6.00
N GLY A 81 9.63 22.62 -6.27
CA GLY A 81 10.66 21.59 -6.15
C GLY A 81 10.86 20.75 -7.42
N THR A 82 11.73 19.74 -7.31
CA THR A 82 11.88 18.68 -8.33
C THR A 82 11.27 17.36 -7.84
N MET A 83 11.15 16.38 -8.73
CA MET A 83 10.79 15.00 -8.33
C MET A 83 11.71 14.47 -7.25
N ALA A 84 13.02 14.70 -7.37
CA ALA A 84 13.98 14.22 -6.39
C ALA A 84 13.72 14.83 -5.00
N SER A 85 13.40 16.12 -4.92
CA SER A 85 13.26 16.81 -3.64
C SER A 85 11.85 16.75 -3.03
N THR A 86 10.81 16.56 -3.84
CA THR A 86 9.40 16.74 -3.42
C THR A 86 8.41 15.73 -4.01
N GLY A 87 8.91 14.67 -4.66
CA GLY A 87 8.09 13.71 -5.40
C GLY A 87 7.74 12.42 -4.66
N CYS A 88 7.83 12.39 -3.33
CA CYS A 88 7.59 11.17 -2.54
C CYS A 88 6.17 10.62 -2.75
N ALA A 89 5.14 11.45 -2.58
CA ALA A 89 3.74 11.04 -2.75
C ALA A 89 3.40 10.57 -4.18
N GLN A 90 3.98 11.21 -5.18
CA GLN A 90 3.77 10.91 -6.60
C GLN A 90 4.42 9.60 -6.97
N THR A 91 5.62 9.36 -6.43
CA THR A 91 6.33 8.11 -6.63
C THR A 91 5.61 6.97 -5.92
N CYS A 92 5.11 7.19 -4.69
CA CYS A 92 4.27 6.24 -3.98
C CYS A 92 2.98 5.91 -4.75
N ALA A 93 2.25 6.93 -5.21
CA ALA A 93 1.04 6.76 -6.00
C ALA A 93 1.33 6.02 -7.32
N ALA A 94 2.41 6.35 -8.03
CA ALA A 94 2.78 5.68 -9.27
C ALA A 94 3.06 4.19 -9.07
N MET A 95 3.81 3.83 -8.02
CA MET A 95 4.06 2.42 -7.66
C MET A 95 2.75 1.70 -7.28
N ALA A 96 1.96 2.28 -6.36
CA ALA A 96 0.71 1.68 -5.88
C ALA A 96 -0.31 1.48 -7.00
N PHE A 97 -0.52 2.50 -7.83
CA PHE A 97 -1.51 2.45 -8.90
C PHE A 97 -1.05 1.61 -10.08
N SER A 98 0.26 1.57 -10.38
CA SER A 98 0.77 0.64 -11.39
C SER A 98 0.38 -0.80 -11.05
N PHE A 99 0.55 -1.16 -9.78
CA PHE A 99 0.17 -2.47 -9.27
C PHE A 99 -1.35 -2.70 -9.28
N LEU A 100 -2.13 -1.78 -8.71
CA LEU A 100 -3.58 -1.94 -8.58
C LEU A 100 -4.31 -1.93 -9.92
N LYS A 101 -3.75 -1.25 -10.94
CA LYS A 101 -4.31 -1.18 -12.30
C LYS A 101 -3.73 -2.22 -13.25
N ASN A 102 -2.67 -2.92 -12.85
CA ASN A 102 -1.87 -3.76 -13.74
C ASN A 102 -1.43 -3.02 -15.02
N GLN A 103 -0.95 -1.79 -14.84
CA GLN A 103 -0.53 -0.89 -15.91
C GLN A 103 0.75 -0.16 -15.49
N THR A 104 1.56 0.28 -16.44
CA THR A 104 2.69 1.15 -16.12
C THR A 104 2.20 2.58 -15.92
N ILE A 105 2.28 3.08 -14.69
CA ILE A 105 2.03 4.48 -14.33
C ILE A 105 3.35 5.06 -13.80
N LEU A 106 3.86 6.12 -14.41
CA LEU A 106 5.17 6.67 -14.06
C LEU A 106 5.04 7.84 -13.07
N PRO A 107 6.05 8.05 -12.19
CA PRO A 107 6.03 9.17 -11.25
C PRO A 107 5.82 10.56 -11.88
N PRO A 108 6.42 10.89 -13.06
CA PRO A 108 6.16 12.17 -13.71
C PRO A 108 4.72 12.40 -14.16
N ASP A 109 3.97 11.35 -14.52
CA ASP A 109 2.59 11.47 -14.98
C ASP A 109 1.68 11.85 -13.81
N VAL A 110 1.90 11.18 -12.67
CA VAL A 110 1.21 11.49 -11.41
C VAL A 110 1.56 12.89 -10.92
N ALA A 111 2.84 13.29 -10.98
CA ALA A 111 3.28 14.62 -10.60
C ALA A 111 2.66 15.72 -11.48
N SER A 112 2.66 15.51 -12.80
CA SER A 112 2.04 16.42 -13.76
C SER A 112 0.54 16.59 -13.50
N TRP A 113 -0.16 15.49 -13.22
CA TRP A 113 -1.58 15.54 -12.84
C TRP A 113 -1.78 16.30 -11.53
N GLY A 114 -1.00 16.01 -10.49
CA GLY A 114 -1.09 16.66 -9.19
C GLY A 114 -0.89 18.17 -9.30
N TYR A 115 0.11 18.60 -10.07
CA TYR A 115 0.38 20.02 -10.33
C TYR A 115 -0.75 20.70 -11.08
N LYS A 116 -1.24 20.10 -12.18
CA LYS A 116 -2.35 20.67 -12.98
C LYS A 116 -3.64 20.84 -12.17
N ASN A 117 -3.88 19.97 -11.18
CA ASN A 117 -5.08 19.98 -10.37
C ASN A 117 -4.91 20.68 -9.00
N GLY A 118 -3.79 21.39 -8.79
CA GLY A 118 -3.58 22.23 -7.60
C GLY A 118 -3.16 21.49 -6.32
N TYR A 119 -2.72 20.23 -6.44
CA TYR A 119 -2.17 19.45 -5.32
C TYR A 119 -0.68 19.68 -5.09
N TYR A 120 -0.01 20.32 -6.06
CA TYR A 120 1.25 21.04 -5.86
C TYR A 120 0.96 22.54 -5.87
N ASN A 121 1.18 23.21 -4.75
CA ASN A 121 1.02 24.66 -4.67
C ASN A 121 2.32 25.34 -5.12
N GLY A 122 2.22 26.45 -5.87
CA GLY A 122 3.38 27.30 -6.19
C GLY A 122 4.02 28.00 -4.97
N LYS A 123 3.52 27.75 -3.76
CA LYS A 123 3.97 28.35 -2.49
C LYS A 123 4.45 27.34 -1.43
N VAL A 124 4.23 26.04 -1.61
CA VAL A 124 4.56 25.01 -0.61
C VAL A 124 5.27 23.84 -1.29
N THR A 125 6.40 23.42 -0.72
CA THR A 125 7.15 22.24 -1.19
C THR A 125 6.39 20.96 -0.84
N GLY A 126 6.30 20.01 -1.77
CA GLY A 126 5.65 18.72 -1.53
C GLY A 126 4.18 18.69 -1.96
N THR A 127 3.39 17.84 -1.33
CA THR A 127 2.00 17.52 -1.72
C THR A 127 1.12 17.43 -0.49
N ILE A 128 -0.12 17.91 -0.59
CA ILE A 128 -1.09 17.91 0.51
C ILE A 128 -1.88 16.61 0.56
N GLY A 129 -2.34 16.18 1.74
CA GLY A 129 -3.07 14.92 1.95
C GLY A 129 -4.33 14.74 1.08
N SER A 130 -5.03 15.83 0.74
CA SER A 130 -6.19 15.80 -0.17
C SER A 130 -5.88 15.32 -1.58
N PHE A 131 -4.59 15.23 -1.94
CA PHE A 131 -4.10 14.53 -3.13
C PHE A 131 -4.60 13.09 -3.20
N TRP A 132 -4.49 12.31 -2.11
CA TRP A 132 -4.72 10.86 -2.13
C TRP A 132 -6.15 10.47 -2.55
N PRO A 133 -7.22 11.04 -1.95
CA PRO A 133 -8.57 10.78 -2.45
C PRO A 133 -8.78 11.23 -3.91
N ALA A 134 -8.17 12.35 -4.30
CA ALA A 134 -8.37 12.92 -5.63
C ALA A 134 -7.68 12.11 -6.74
N ILE A 135 -6.41 11.73 -6.54
CA ILE A 135 -5.67 10.92 -7.50
C ILE A 135 -6.23 9.49 -7.55
N SER A 136 -6.69 8.94 -6.42
CA SER A 136 -7.34 7.63 -6.40
C SER A 136 -8.64 7.65 -7.21
N LYS A 137 -9.45 8.70 -7.06
CA LYS A 137 -10.64 8.92 -7.90
C LYS A 137 -10.27 9.03 -9.38
N HIS A 138 -9.19 9.73 -9.73
CA HIS A 138 -8.73 9.85 -11.12
C HIS A 138 -8.40 8.49 -11.76
N TYR A 139 -7.78 7.57 -11.02
CA TYR A 139 -7.46 6.22 -11.50
C TYR A 139 -8.57 5.18 -11.27
N GLY A 140 -9.69 5.57 -10.66
CA GLY A 140 -10.80 4.67 -10.33
C GLY A 140 -10.42 3.62 -9.29
N ILE A 141 -9.69 4.04 -8.25
CA ILE A 141 -9.23 3.20 -7.14
C ILE A 141 -9.93 3.66 -5.86
N ALA A 142 -10.42 2.71 -5.06
CA ALA A 142 -11.01 3.01 -3.76
C ALA A 142 -9.92 3.54 -2.80
N CYS A 143 -10.24 4.59 -2.06
CA CYS A 143 -9.32 5.24 -1.12
C CYS A 143 -10.05 5.50 0.19
N GLN A 144 -9.49 5.02 1.29
CA GLN A 144 -10.04 5.19 2.64
C GLN A 144 -9.00 5.86 3.54
N GLY A 145 -9.32 7.04 4.06
CA GLY A 145 -8.54 7.72 5.10
C GLY A 145 -9.13 7.51 6.51
N ASN A 146 -8.65 8.27 7.48
CA ASN A 146 -9.00 8.21 8.90
C ASN A 146 -8.86 6.80 9.49
N LEU A 147 -7.85 6.06 9.02
CA LEU A 147 -7.65 4.70 9.46
C LEU A 147 -7.26 4.64 10.93
N THR A 148 -7.86 3.71 11.66
CA THR A 148 -7.27 3.16 12.89
C THR A 148 -6.18 2.14 12.54
N VAL A 149 -5.37 1.76 13.53
CA VAL A 149 -4.38 0.68 13.36
C VAL A 149 -5.07 -0.61 12.88
N ASP A 150 -6.19 -0.97 13.50
CA ASP A 150 -6.92 -2.20 13.18
C ASP A 150 -7.52 -2.16 11.77
N GLN A 151 -8.01 -0.99 11.33
CA GLN A 151 -8.49 -0.82 9.95
C GLN A 151 -7.36 -0.93 8.92
N ALA A 152 -6.16 -0.44 9.24
CA ALA A 152 -5.00 -0.62 8.36
C ALA A 152 -4.53 -2.08 8.31
N ILE A 153 -4.53 -2.78 9.45
CA ILE A 153 -4.26 -4.23 9.52
C ILE A 153 -5.26 -4.99 8.65
N ASP A 154 -6.55 -4.71 8.82
CA ASP A 154 -7.62 -5.36 8.06
C ASP A 154 -7.48 -5.10 6.56
N ALA A 155 -7.20 -3.84 6.16
CA ALA A 155 -6.94 -3.49 4.77
C ALA A 155 -5.78 -4.31 4.17
N LEU A 156 -4.65 -4.40 4.88
CA LEU A 156 -3.47 -5.14 4.41
C LEU A 156 -3.72 -6.65 4.32
N ARG A 157 -4.48 -7.22 5.26
CA ARG A 157 -4.90 -8.64 5.22
C ARG A 157 -5.81 -8.92 4.02
N HIS A 158 -6.65 -7.96 3.64
CA HIS A 158 -7.51 -8.03 2.46
C HIS A 158 -6.80 -7.62 1.15
N GLY A 159 -5.48 -7.49 1.16
CA GLY A 159 -4.68 -7.25 -0.04
C GLY A 159 -4.74 -5.83 -0.60
N LYS A 160 -5.25 -4.89 0.19
CA LYS A 160 -5.11 -3.46 -0.09
C LYS A 160 -3.67 -3.03 0.18
N LEU A 161 -3.27 -1.94 -0.47
CA LEU A 161 -2.06 -1.21 -0.10
C LEU A 161 -2.38 -0.16 0.94
N VAL A 162 -1.39 0.25 1.72
CA VAL A 162 -1.47 1.42 2.58
C VAL A 162 -0.38 2.40 2.18
N VAL A 163 -0.67 3.69 2.22
CA VAL A 163 0.30 4.77 2.04
C VAL A 163 0.27 5.65 3.27
N ALA A 164 1.42 6.17 3.66
CA ALA A 164 1.55 6.93 4.89
C ALA A 164 2.54 8.09 4.73
N GLY A 165 2.07 9.28 5.09
CA GLY A 165 2.92 10.41 5.46
C GLY A 165 3.55 10.15 6.82
N MET A 166 4.86 10.34 6.93
CA MET A 166 5.71 9.96 8.04
C MET A 166 6.51 11.15 8.56
N ASN A 167 6.63 11.20 9.88
CA ASN A 167 7.55 12.04 10.63
C ASN A 167 8.84 11.26 10.99
N PRO A 168 9.85 11.93 11.58
CA PRO A 168 11.00 11.28 12.20
C PRO A 168 10.60 10.23 13.26
N PRO A 169 11.49 9.29 13.63
CA PRO A 169 12.91 9.26 13.27
C PRO A 169 13.30 8.30 12.13
N ASN A 170 12.43 7.37 11.71
CA ASN A 170 12.90 6.29 10.82
C ASN A 170 12.86 6.62 9.33
N PHE A 171 12.01 7.55 8.90
CA PHE A 171 11.74 7.78 7.48
C PHE A 171 12.21 9.14 6.99
N THR A 172 12.38 10.11 7.90
CA THR A 172 12.75 11.48 7.54
C THR A 172 13.45 12.20 8.70
N PHE A 173 13.90 13.42 8.46
CA PHE A 173 14.64 14.26 9.42
C PHE A 173 13.73 15.29 10.11
N GLU A 174 14.16 15.79 11.27
CA GLU A 174 13.46 16.85 12.01
C GLU A 174 13.07 18.03 11.11
N GLY A 175 11.82 18.47 11.22
CA GLY A 175 11.27 19.57 10.42
C GLY A 175 10.82 19.20 9.00
N THR A 176 10.79 17.91 8.64
CA THR A 176 10.32 17.43 7.32
C THR A 176 9.33 16.27 7.46
N THR A 177 8.53 16.04 6.42
CA THR A 177 7.65 14.87 6.28
C THR A 177 8.02 14.07 5.03
N HIS A 178 7.68 12.78 5.00
CA HIS A 178 7.98 11.88 3.89
C HIS A 178 6.84 10.89 3.64
N GLU A 179 6.65 10.45 2.40
CA GLU A 179 5.58 9.50 2.06
C GLU A 179 6.17 8.12 1.70
N ILE A 180 5.57 7.05 2.20
CA ILE A 180 5.96 5.66 1.95
C ILE A 180 4.77 4.80 1.49
N ILE A 181 5.07 3.65 0.87
CA ILE A 181 4.09 2.57 0.64
C ILE A 181 4.30 1.47 1.68
N ILE A 182 3.21 0.96 2.18
CA ILE A 182 3.12 -0.18 3.07
C ILE A 182 2.32 -1.28 2.37
N TYR A 183 2.87 -2.49 2.36
CA TYR A 183 2.25 -3.62 1.68
C TYR A 183 2.57 -4.93 2.39
N GLY A 184 1.59 -5.83 2.38
CA GLY A 184 1.66 -7.05 3.16
C GLY A 184 1.73 -6.78 4.66
N ILE A 185 1.28 -7.76 5.41
CA ILE A 185 1.41 -7.82 6.87
C ILE A 185 1.75 -9.26 7.21
N ASP A 186 2.30 -9.58 8.36
CA ASP A 186 2.43 -10.96 8.83
C ASP A 186 1.71 -11.17 10.17
N GLU A 187 1.76 -12.39 10.69
CA GLU A 187 1.11 -12.77 11.96
C GLU A 187 1.57 -11.95 13.17
N ASN A 188 2.76 -11.33 13.11
CA ASN A 188 3.30 -10.47 14.15
C ASN A 188 2.95 -8.99 13.92
N ASN A 189 2.05 -8.69 12.98
CA ASN A 189 1.70 -7.35 12.52
C ASN A 189 2.91 -6.54 12.01
N MET A 190 3.88 -7.24 11.42
CA MET A 190 5.00 -6.59 10.72
C MET A 190 4.66 -6.39 9.25
N VAL A 191 4.83 -5.18 8.76
CA VAL A 191 4.47 -4.76 7.40
C VAL A 191 5.71 -4.48 6.58
N SER A 192 5.66 -4.73 5.26
CA SER A 192 6.77 -4.40 4.37
C SER A 192 6.61 -2.96 3.86
N VAL A 193 7.72 -2.25 3.73
CA VAL A 193 7.74 -0.85 3.28
C VAL A 193 8.53 -0.69 1.99
N TYR A 194 8.02 0.14 1.09
CA TYR A 194 8.80 0.80 0.05
C TYR A 194 8.88 2.29 0.31
N ASP A 195 10.10 2.76 0.50
CA ASP A 195 10.49 4.15 0.61
C ASP A 195 11.02 4.62 -0.77
N PRO A 196 10.42 5.66 -1.38
CA PRO A 196 10.81 6.14 -2.70
C PRO A 196 12.11 6.97 -2.70
N TYR A 197 12.68 7.30 -1.54
CA TYR A 197 13.89 8.10 -1.41
C TYR A 197 15.06 7.32 -0.79
N PHE A 198 14.81 6.62 0.32
CA PHE A 198 15.81 5.86 1.05
C PHE A 198 15.62 4.36 0.87
N LYS A 199 16.29 3.77 -0.13
CA LYS A 199 16.23 2.31 -0.36
C LYS A 199 16.60 1.48 0.88
N SER A 200 17.45 2.00 1.77
CA SER A 200 17.82 1.37 3.05
C SER A 200 16.65 1.22 4.03
N HIS A 201 15.55 1.94 3.83
CA HIS A 201 14.31 1.82 4.61
C HIS A 201 13.37 0.73 4.06
N ASN A 202 13.71 0.06 2.96
CA ASN A 202 12.87 -1.01 2.40
C ASN A 202 13.04 -2.32 3.21
N LYS A 203 12.34 -2.41 4.33
CA LYS A 203 12.35 -3.56 5.24
C LYS A 203 11.01 -3.68 5.97
N LYS A 204 10.94 -4.60 6.93
CA LYS A 204 9.76 -4.78 7.77
C LYS A 204 9.75 -3.81 8.95
N TYR A 205 8.57 -3.29 9.28
CA TYR A 205 8.30 -2.43 10.42
C TYR A 205 7.05 -2.90 11.17
N SER A 206 6.94 -2.60 12.46
CA SER A 206 5.66 -2.83 13.15
C SER A 206 4.62 -1.82 12.67
N ILE A 207 3.39 -2.26 12.37
CA ILE A 207 2.31 -1.32 12.00
C ILE A 207 2.03 -0.30 13.12
N LYS A 208 2.18 -0.69 14.39
CA LYS A 208 2.02 0.23 15.53
C LYS A 208 3.09 1.33 15.52
N GLN A 209 4.32 0.98 15.14
CA GLN A 209 5.41 1.94 14.98
C GLN A 209 5.09 2.94 13.87
N ILE A 210 4.62 2.47 12.71
CA ILE A 210 4.18 3.35 11.62
C ILE A 210 3.14 4.38 12.12
N PHE A 211 2.11 3.93 12.83
CA PHE A 211 1.06 4.82 13.33
C PHE A 211 1.53 5.79 14.41
N LYS A 212 2.59 5.44 15.15
CA LYS A 212 3.24 6.33 16.13
C LYS A 212 4.05 7.42 15.42
N GLU A 213 4.67 7.09 14.29
CA GLU A 213 5.54 7.98 13.51
C GLU A 213 4.82 8.66 12.33
N LYS A 214 3.50 8.54 12.23
CA LYS A 214 2.73 9.21 11.17
C LYS A 214 2.89 10.74 11.24
N SER A 215 2.83 11.38 10.08
CA SER A 215 2.87 12.83 9.96
C SER A 215 1.78 13.50 10.81
N THR A 216 2.12 14.63 11.38
CA THR A 216 1.20 15.51 12.10
C THR A 216 1.11 16.88 11.43
N ASP A 217 1.75 17.04 10.27
CA ASP A 217 1.63 18.26 9.49
C ASP A 217 0.18 18.48 9.05
N LYS A 218 -0.28 19.73 9.11
CA LYS A 218 -1.68 20.07 8.84
C LYS A 218 -2.06 19.80 7.39
N GLY A 219 -1.12 19.93 6.45
CA GLY A 219 -1.31 19.64 5.03
C GLY A 219 -1.48 18.14 4.79
N ASP A 220 -0.64 17.32 5.42
CA ASP A 220 -0.68 15.86 5.30
C ASP A 220 -1.96 15.27 5.93
N CYS A 221 -2.43 15.87 7.03
CA CYS A 221 -3.64 15.46 7.75
C CYS A 221 -4.97 15.88 7.07
N THR A 222 -4.93 16.46 5.87
CA THR A 222 -6.15 16.84 5.15
C THR A 222 -6.89 15.62 4.57
N SER A 223 -8.22 15.74 4.45
CA SER A 223 -9.08 14.73 3.80
C SER A 223 -8.94 13.29 4.34
N GLY A 224 -8.64 13.16 5.64
CA GLY A 224 -8.47 11.88 6.32
C GLY A 224 -7.05 11.31 6.27
N GLY A 225 -6.06 12.12 5.91
CA GLY A 225 -4.65 11.73 6.01
C GLY A 225 -4.14 11.67 7.46
N PRO A 226 -2.86 11.31 7.65
CA PRO A 226 -1.84 11.11 6.61
C PRO A 226 -1.72 9.66 6.12
N ILE A 227 -2.59 8.75 6.58
CA ILE A 227 -2.55 7.33 6.22
C ILE A 227 -3.81 6.95 5.46
N PHE A 228 -3.65 6.31 4.29
CA PHE A 228 -4.74 5.90 3.43
C PHE A 228 -4.59 4.43 3.01
N ALA A 229 -5.72 3.71 2.94
CA ALA A 229 -5.80 2.39 2.33
C ALA A 229 -6.28 2.53 0.87
N LEU A 230 -5.65 1.79 -0.03
CA LEU A 230 -5.86 1.83 -1.48
C LEU A 230 -6.23 0.44 -1.99
N GLY A 231 -7.36 0.35 -2.70
CA GLY A 231 -7.87 -0.90 -3.28
C GLY A 231 -9.20 -1.36 -2.70
#